data_AF-A0A943DW95-F1
#
_entry.id   AF-A0A943DW95-F1
#
_cell.length_a   1.000
_cell.length_b   1.000
_cell.length_c   1.000
_cell.angle_alpha   90.00
_cell.angle_beta   90.00
_cell.angle_gamma   90.00
#
_symmetry.space_group_name_H-M   'P 1'
#
loop_
_entity.id
_entity.type
_entity.pdbx_description
1 polymer ?
#
loop_
_entity_poly.entity_id
_entity_poly.type
_entity_poly.pdbx_seq_one_letter_code
_entity_poly.pdbx_strand_id
1 'polypeptide(L)'
;MLYRSGGEEAVMGGNGGRRYDWETKVAAARDHVENGMTKTEVMARHGITSVTPLERWCREYRAGGPEALRPRPKGRPKGAKSKPKPEPTREQELAEEVAYLKAKVAYLEKLRALRAQKSRDAREAPSSDCSRGGDTGSTSS
;
A
#
# COMPACT_ATOMS: atom_id res chain seq x y z
N MET A 1 12.13 52.53 8.95
CA MET A 1 11.26 51.39 8.61
C MET A 1 10.55 50.93 9.87
N LEU A 2 9.27 51.30 10.04
CA LEU A 2 8.44 50.87 11.17
C LEU A 2 7.37 49.92 10.65
N TYR A 3 7.47 48.65 11.01
CA TYR A 3 6.34 47.72 10.96
C TYR A 3 5.59 47.90 12.29
N ARG A 4 4.43 48.55 12.28
CA ARG A 4 3.70 48.93 13.48
C ARG A 4 2.39 48.14 13.56
N SER A 5 2.20 47.50 14.72
CA SER A 5 0.96 46.95 15.26
C SER A 5 0.47 45.62 14.69
N GLY A 6 1.14 44.54 15.10
CA GLY A 6 0.39 43.35 15.49
C GLY A 6 -0.37 43.69 16.78
N GLY A 7 -1.68 43.87 16.68
CA GLY A 7 -2.55 43.90 17.85
C GLY A 7 -2.50 42.52 18.52
N GLU A 8 -1.97 42.49 19.74
CA GLU A 8 -2.26 41.70 20.95
C GLU A 8 -2.87 40.27 20.92
N GLU A 9 -3.01 39.62 19.76
CA GLU A 9 -3.43 38.21 19.63
C GLU A 9 -2.32 37.33 19.03
N ALA A 10 -1.11 37.86 18.86
CA ALA A 10 0.03 37.11 18.35
C ALA A 10 0.78 36.30 19.43
N VAL A 11 0.39 36.46 20.69
CA VAL A 11 0.83 35.61 21.81
C VAL A 11 -0.32 34.65 22.09
N MET A 12 -0.36 33.53 21.39
CA MET A 12 -0.78 32.22 21.90
C MET A 12 -0.89 31.21 20.75
N GLY A 13 0.03 30.25 20.76
CA GLY A 13 -0.18 28.85 20.36
C GLY A 13 -0.82 28.56 19.00
N GLY A 14 0.00 28.16 18.03
CA GLY A 14 -0.51 27.38 16.91
C GLY A 14 0.47 27.26 15.75
N ASN A 15 1.42 26.32 15.84
CA ASN A 15 2.16 25.83 14.68
C ASN A 15 1.21 25.02 13.77
N GLY A 16 0.31 25.72 13.12
CA GLY A 16 -0.63 25.21 12.13
C GLY A 16 -0.95 26.39 11.21
N GLY A 17 -0.56 26.30 9.94
CA GLY A 17 -0.74 27.41 9.00
C GLY A 17 -2.20 27.92 9.01
N ARG A 18 -2.38 29.25 9.08
CA ARG A 18 -3.71 29.88 9.00
C ARG A 18 -4.44 29.33 7.77
N ARG A 19 -5.63 28.76 7.99
CA ARG A 19 -6.52 28.35 6.92
C ARG A 19 -7.37 29.57 6.57
N TYR A 20 -7.32 29.97 5.30
CA TYR A 20 -8.20 30.99 4.75
C TYR A 20 -9.37 30.32 4.05
N ASP A 21 -10.57 30.83 4.27
CA ASP A 21 -11.77 30.40 3.58
C ASP A 21 -11.69 30.71 2.08
N TRP A 22 -12.43 29.96 1.27
CA TRP A 22 -12.43 30.14 -0.18
C TRP A 22 -12.84 31.57 -0.57
N GLU A 23 -13.83 32.12 0.13
CA GLU A 23 -14.34 33.47 -0.12
C GLU A 23 -13.27 34.55 0.12
N THR A 24 -12.51 34.45 1.22
CA THR A 24 -11.40 35.38 1.52
C THR A 24 -10.32 35.34 0.45
N LYS A 25 -10.01 34.14 -0.08
CA LYS A 25 -9.01 34.00 -1.16
C LYS A 25 -9.47 34.69 -2.44
N VAL A 26 -10.73 34.49 -2.80
CA VAL A 26 -11.34 35.08 -3.99
C VAL A 26 -11.42 36.59 -3.86
N ALA A 27 -11.89 37.10 -2.72
CA ALA A 27 -12.01 38.53 -2.47
C ALA A 27 -10.63 39.22 -2.52
N ALA A 28 -9.62 38.62 -1.89
CA ALA A 28 -8.26 39.16 -1.91
C ALA A 28 -7.64 39.15 -3.32
N ALA A 29 -7.82 38.06 -4.08
CA ALA A 29 -7.32 37.99 -5.44
C ALA A 29 -8.03 38.97 -6.38
N ARG A 30 -9.35 39.10 -6.24
CA ARG A 30 -10.17 40.06 -6.99
C ARG A 30 -9.76 41.50 -6.71
N ASP A 31 -9.55 41.86 -5.44
CA ASP A 31 -9.11 43.19 -5.05
C ASP A 31 -7.76 43.58 -5.66
N HIS A 32 -6.84 42.62 -5.77
CA HIS A 32 -5.56 42.88 -6.41
C HIS A 32 -5.64 42.93 -7.94
N VAL A 33 -6.42 42.02 -8.56
CA VAL A 33 -6.43 41.82 -10.01
C VAL A 33 -7.40 42.77 -10.72
N GLU A 34 -8.58 43.02 -10.16
CA GLU A 34 -9.62 43.88 -10.75
C GLU A 34 -9.59 45.29 -10.19
N ASN A 35 -9.45 45.43 -8.86
CA ASN A 35 -9.48 46.75 -8.20
C ASN A 35 -8.10 47.41 -8.14
N GLY A 36 -7.04 46.76 -8.61
CA GLY A 36 -5.68 47.31 -8.70
C GLY A 36 -5.02 47.64 -7.35
N MET A 37 -5.53 47.10 -6.23
CA MET A 37 -4.96 47.36 -4.91
C MET A 37 -3.55 46.80 -4.78
N THR A 38 -2.71 47.47 -3.99
CA THR A 38 -1.37 46.96 -3.70
C THR A 38 -1.44 45.72 -2.81
N LYS A 39 -0.43 44.84 -2.92
CA LYS A 39 -0.38 43.60 -2.13
C LYS A 39 -0.48 43.87 -0.62
N THR A 40 0.12 44.97 -0.16
CA THR A 40 0.10 45.40 1.24
C THR A 40 -1.29 45.82 1.72
N GLU A 41 -2.05 46.54 0.89
CA GLU A 41 -3.43 46.94 1.21
C GLU A 41 -4.36 45.73 1.26
N VAL A 42 -4.22 44.83 0.29
CA VAL A 42 -4.98 43.57 0.26
C VAL A 42 -4.68 42.71 1.49
N MET A 43 -3.41 42.62 1.88
CA MET A 43 -3.01 41.89 3.08
C MET A 43 -3.60 42.48 4.35
N ALA A 44 -3.57 43.81 4.49
CA ALA A 44 -4.15 44.51 5.64
C ALA A 44 -5.67 44.34 5.69
N ARG A 45 -6.36 44.47 4.55
CA ARG A 45 -7.83 44.38 4.45
C ARG A 45 -8.36 42.98 4.75
N HIS A 46 -7.67 41.94 4.26
CA HIS A 46 -8.11 40.54 4.38
C HIS A 46 -7.41 39.76 5.49
N GLY A 47 -6.58 40.42 6.32
CA GLY A 47 -5.86 39.79 7.42
C GLY A 47 -4.85 38.72 6.99
N ILE A 48 -4.28 38.87 5.80
CA ILE A 48 -3.33 37.90 5.22
C ILE A 48 -1.93 38.22 5.73
N THR A 49 -1.30 37.24 6.37
CA THR A 49 0.02 37.44 7.00
C THR A 49 1.20 37.33 6.05
N SER A 50 1.01 36.74 4.87
CA SER A 50 2.11 36.47 3.93
C SER A 50 1.72 36.79 2.49
N VAL A 51 2.69 37.38 1.77
CA VAL A 51 2.55 37.75 0.35
C VAL A 51 2.49 36.51 -0.55
N THR A 52 3.20 35.44 -0.21
CA THR A 52 3.31 34.23 -1.05
C THR A 52 1.97 33.54 -1.37
N PRO A 53 1.07 33.27 -0.41
CA PRO A 53 -0.25 32.72 -0.71
C PRO A 53 -1.11 33.69 -1.53
N LEU A 54 -1.00 35.00 -1.28
CA LEU A 54 -1.71 36.02 -2.04
C LEU A 54 -1.28 36.01 -3.53
N GLU A 55 0.02 35.99 -3.81
CA GLU A 55 0.53 35.91 -5.20
C GLU A 55 0.07 34.66 -5.93
N ARG A 56 0.07 33.51 -5.22
CA ARG A 56 -0.46 32.26 -5.75
C ARG A 56 -1.94 32.40 -6.11
N TRP A 57 -2.75 32.98 -5.23
CA TRP A 57 -4.18 33.16 -5.50
C TRP A 57 -4.42 34.11 -6.66
N CYS A 58 -3.67 35.21 -6.76
CA CYS A 58 -3.75 36.13 -7.89
C CYS A 58 -3.40 35.44 -9.22
N ARG A 59 -2.41 34.52 -9.23
CA ARG A 59 -2.07 33.74 -10.41
C ARG A 59 -3.18 32.76 -10.79
N GLU A 60 -3.72 32.03 -9.82
CA GLU A 60 -4.83 31.08 -10.04
C GLU A 60 -6.10 31.83 -10.51
N TYR A 61 -6.39 33.00 -9.95
CA TYR A 61 -7.50 33.87 -10.34
C TYR A 61 -7.37 34.41 -11.76
N ARG A 62 -6.18 34.84 -12.20
CA ARG A 62 -5.97 35.23 -13.61
C ARG A 62 -6.12 34.07 -14.58
N ALA A 63 -5.81 32.85 -14.15
CA ALA A 63 -5.86 31.67 -15.00
C ALA A 63 -7.28 31.09 -15.17
N GLY A 64 -8.13 31.18 -14.15
CA GLY A 64 -9.46 30.55 -14.18
C GLY A 64 -10.49 31.17 -13.24
N GLY A 65 -10.27 32.42 -12.82
CA GLY A 65 -11.21 33.17 -11.99
C GLY A 65 -11.45 32.58 -10.60
N PRO A 66 -12.63 32.80 -9.99
CA PRO A 66 -12.93 32.34 -8.64
C PRO A 66 -12.98 30.80 -8.52
N GLU A 67 -13.38 30.09 -9.59
CA GLU A 67 -13.45 28.62 -9.60
C GLU A 67 -12.07 27.97 -9.48
N ALA A 68 -11.00 28.61 -9.98
CA ALA A 68 -9.64 28.11 -9.87
C ALA A 68 -9.13 28.06 -8.41
N LEU A 69 -9.70 28.88 -7.52
CA LEU A 69 -9.37 28.91 -6.11
C LEU A 69 -10.13 27.86 -5.28
N ARG A 70 -11.12 27.17 -5.89
CA ARG A 70 -11.89 26.16 -5.16
C ARG A 70 -10.98 25.05 -4.63
N PRO A 71 -11.28 24.52 -3.43
CA PRO A 71 -10.56 23.37 -2.92
C PRO A 71 -10.72 22.22 -3.91
N ARG A 72 -9.60 21.81 -4.51
CA ARG A 72 -9.58 20.66 -5.42
C ARG A 72 -10.00 19.41 -4.64
N PRO A 73 -10.81 18.52 -5.23
CA PRO A 73 -11.22 17.28 -4.57
C PRO A 73 -9.97 16.55 -4.06
N LYS A 74 -9.94 16.30 -2.75
CA LYS A 74 -8.81 15.66 -2.09
C LYS A 74 -8.75 14.20 -2.55
N GLY A 75 -7.79 13.88 -3.42
CA GLY A 75 -7.58 12.48 -3.82
C GLY A 75 -6.74 12.34 -5.08
N ARG A 76 -6.11 11.17 -5.22
CA ARG A 76 -5.56 10.69 -6.50
C ARG A 76 -6.74 10.55 -7.48
N PRO A 77 -6.65 11.03 -8.73
CA PRO A 77 -7.66 10.70 -9.73
C PRO A 77 -7.81 9.18 -9.72
N LYS A 78 -9.06 8.70 -9.58
CA LYS A 78 -9.37 7.27 -9.51
C LYS A 78 -8.78 6.66 -10.79
N GLY A 79 -7.68 5.91 -10.62
CA GLY A 79 -6.88 5.43 -11.75
C GLY A 79 -7.78 4.70 -12.73
N ALA A 80 -7.46 4.82 -14.02
CA ALA A 80 -8.12 4.07 -15.09
C ALA A 80 -8.27 2.62 -14.61
N LYS A 81 -9.52 2.15 -14.49
CA LYS A 81 -9.78 0.77 -14.09
C LYS A 81 -8.97 -0.11 -15.04
N SER A 82 -8.05 -0.90 -14.50
CA SER A 82 -7.34 -1.91 -15.27
C SER A 82 -8.39 -2.74 -16.00
N LYS A 83 -8.23 -2.93 -17.31
CA LYS A 83 -9.14 -3.77 -18.09
C LYS A 83 -9.29 -5.13 -17.40
N PRO A 84 -10.48 -5.73 -17.41
CA PRO A 84 -10.67 -7.07 -16.87
C PRO A 84 -9.66 -8.03 -17.52
N LYS A 85 -9.12 -8.95 -16.70
CA LYS A 85 -8.14 -9.95 -17.16
C LYS A 85 -8.79 -10.72 -18.33
N PRO A 86 -8.11 -10.85 -19.48
CA PRO A 86 -8.63 -11.64 -20.59
C PRO A 86 -8.90 -13.07 -20.11
N GLU A 87 -10.00 -13.66 -20.60
CA GLU A 87 -10.36 -15.05 -20.30
C GLU A 87 -9.18 -15.97 -20.66
N PRO A 88 -8.91 -17.01 -19.85
CA PRO A 88 -7.81 -17.91 -20.12
C PRO A 88 -8.00 -18.54 -21.50
N THR A 89 -6.99 -18.42 -22.36
CA THR A 89 -6.98 -19.12 -23.65
C THR A 89 -6.99 -20.62 -23.37
N ARG A 90 -7.62 -21.43 -24.24
CA ARG A 90 -7.60 -22.91 -24.18
C ARG A 90 -6.21 -23.51 -23.89
N GLU A 91 -5.15 -22.88 -24.40
CA GLU A 91 -3.76 -23.29 -24.15
C GLU A 91 -3.33 -23.14 -22.68
N GLN A 92 -3.82 -22.10 -21.99
CA GLN A 92 -3.52 -21.87 -20.58
C GLN A 92 -4.22 -22.89 -19.69
N GLU A 93 -5.49 -23.20 -19.97
CA GLU A 93 -6.23 -24.25 -19.26
C GLU A 93 -5.54 -25.61 -19.40
N LEU A 94 -5.13 -25.95 -20.63
CA LEU A 94 -4.37 -27.17 -20.90
C LEU A 94 -3.03 -27.19 -20.15
N ALA A 95 -2.34 -26.06 -20.05
CA ALA A 95 -1.09 -25.98 -19.30
C ALA A 95 -1.29 -26.21 -17.80
N GLU A 96 -2.36 -25.67 -17.22
CA GLU A 96 -2.74 -25.89 -15.82
C GLU A 96 -3.10 -27.35 -15.56
N GLU A 97 -3.88 -27.98 -16.45
CA GLU A 97 -4.24 -29.40 -16.34
C GLU A 97 -3.01 -30.31 -16.45
N VAL A 98 -2.11 -30.04 -17.40
CA VAL A 98 -0.84 -30.78 -17.52
C VAL A 98 0.02 -30.63 -16.27
N ALA A 99 0.10 -29.42 -15.69
CA ALA A 99 0.84 -29.19 -14.46
C ALA A 99 0.24 -29.98 -13.29
N TYR A 100 -1.09 -29.95 -13.15
CA TYR A 100 -1.81 -30.72 -12.14
C TYR A 100 -1.61 -32.23 -12.29
N LEU A 101 -1.74 -32.76 -13.51
CA LEU A 101 -1.54 -34.18 -13.80
C LEU A 101 -0.11 -34.62 -13.51
N LYS A 102 0.89 -33.81 -13.88
CA LYS A 102 2.30 -34.10 -13.56
C LYS A 102 2.55 -34.16 -12.06
N ALA A 103 1.98 -33.22 -11.30
CA ALA A 103 2.09 -33.24 -9.84
C ALA A 103 1.42 -34.49 -9.24
N LYS A 104 0.24 -34.87 -9.74
CA LYS A 104 -0.47 -36.09 -9.30
C LYS A 104 0.32 -37.36 -9.59
N VAL A 105 0.92 -37.47 -10.78
CA VAL A 105 1.76 -38.61 -11.15
C VAL A 105 2.98 -38.70 -10.23
N ALA A 106 3.70 -37.60 -10.02
CA ALA A 106 4.86 -37.56 -9.14
C ALA A 106 4.51 -37.98 -7.70
N TYR A 107 3.36 -37.54 -7.18
CA TYR A 107 2.86 -37.96 -5.87
C TYR A 107 2.60 -39.48 -5.80
N LEU A 108 1.92 -40.04 -6.80
CA LEU A 108 1.63 -41.47 -6.85
C LEU A 108 2.91 -42.31 -6.99
N GLU A 109 3.88 -41.86 -7.77
CA GLU A 109 5.19 -42.51 -7.88
C GLU A 109 5.92 -42.50 -6.54
N LYS A 110 5.89 -41.38 -5.80
CA LYS A 110 6.47 -41.30 -4.46
C LYS A 110 5.81 -42.30 -3.51
N LEU A 111 4.48 -42.42 -3.53
CA LEU A 111 3.76 -43.42 -2.72
C LEU A 111 4.16 -44.86 -3.08
N ARG A 112 4.30 -45.18 -4.37
CA ARG A 112 4.78 -46.49 -4.82
C ARG A 112 6.17 -46.78 -4.30
N ALA A 113 7.08 -45.80 -4.40
CA ALA A 113 8.45 -45.93 -3.90
C ALA A 113 8.49 -46.17 -2.38
N LEU A 114 7.71 -45.43 -1.59
CA LEU A 114 7.63 -45.61 -0.14
C LEU A 114 7.10 -47.00 0.25
N ARG A 115 6.07 -47.51 -0.45
CA ARG A 115 5.56 -48.87 -0.20
C ARG A 115 6.59 -49.94 -0.54
N ALA A 116 7.30 -49.78 -1.66
CA ALA A 116 8.36 -50.69 -2.06
C ALA A 116 9.49 -50.71 -1.03
N GLN A 117 9.92 -49.55 -0.54
CA GLN A 117 10.93 -49.44 0.52
C GLN A 117 10.48 -50.16 1.80
N LYS A 118 9.26 -49.88 2.29
CA LYS A 118 8.72 -50.55 3.48
C LYS A 118 8.69 -52.09 3.34
N SER A 119 8.39 -52.60 2.15
CA SER A 119 8.40 -54.05 1.89
C SER A 119 9.80 -54.66 1.87
N ARG A 120 10.82 -53.88 1.46
CA ARG A 120 12.23 -54.30 1.52
C ARG A 120 12.73 -54.32 2.96
N ASP A 121 12.45 -53.25 3.70
CA ASP A 121 12.82 -53.15 5.12
C ASP A 121 12.20 -54.29 5.95
N ALA A 122 10.97 -54.70 5.64
CA ALA A 122 10.31 -55.83 6.28
C ALA A 122 10.93 -57.20 5.90
N ARG A 123 11.56 -57.32 4.73
CA ARG A 123 12.27 -58.53 4.30
C ARG A 123 13.69 -58.63 4.84
N GLU A 124 14.33 -57.50 5.10
CA GLU A 124 15.69 -57.40 5.65
C GLU A 124 15.71 -57.40 7.18
N ALA A 125 14.55 -57.42 7.84
CA ALA A 125 14.46 -57.59 9.29
C ALA A 125 15.16 -58.91 9.68
N PRO A 126 16.16 -58.88 10.58
CA PRO A 126 16.95 -60.06 10.91
C PRO A 126 16.04 -61.12 11.53
N SER A 127 16.07 -62.33 10.98
CA SER A 127 15.52 -63.51 11.66
C SER A 127 16.27 -63.66 12.97
N SER A 128 15.62 -63.32 14.08
CA SER A 128 16.09 -63.63 15.42
C SER A 128 16.30 -65.13 15.51
N ASP A 129 17.54 -65.58 15.36
CA ASP A 129 17.99 -66.94 15.61
C ASP A 129 17.90 -67.19 17.12
N CYS A 130 16.70 -67.56 17.57
CA CYS A 130 16.47 -68.05 18.92
C CYS A 130 16.80 -69.55 18.98
N SER A 131 18.07 -69.90 18.80
CA SER A 131 18.55 -71.23 19.20
C SER A 131 18.77 -71.24 20.72
N ARG A 132 17.69 -71.64 21.39
CA ARG A 132 17.50 -71.87 22.82
C ARG A 132 18.62 -72.74 23.39
N GLY A 133 19.26 -72.25 24.45
CA GLY A 133 20.15 -73.06 25.28
C GLY A 133 19.40 -74.27 25.85
N GLY A 134 20.05 -75.43 25.78
CA GLY A 134 19.65 -76.65 26.48
C GLY A 134 20.75 -77.06 27.44
N ASP A 135 20.67 -76.57 28.67
CA ASP A 135 21.25 -77.25 29.82
C ASP A 135 20.52 -78.58 30.02
N THR A 136 21.23 -79.70 30.03
CA THR A 136 20.84 -80.85 30.86
C THR A 136 22.09 -81.48 31.44
N GLY A 137 22.18 -81.44 32.77
CA GLY A 137 23.32 -81.93 33.52
C GLY A 137 23.36 -83.44 33.77
N SER A 138 24.49 -83.82 34.37
CA SER A 138 24.70 -84.90 35.34
C SER A 138 24.68 -86.36 34.87
N THR A 139 25.44 -87.16 35.66
CA THR A 139 25.41 -88.64 35.81
C THR A 139 26.40 -89.35 34.87
N SER A 140 27.38 -90.15 35.30
CA SER A 140 27.64 -90.82 36.59
C SER A 140 29.07 -91.37 36.61
N SER A 141 29.51 -91.70 37.83
CA SER A 141 30.65 -92.50 38.32
C SER A 141 31.39 -93.44 37.36
#